data_AF-M2RVY7-F1
#
_entry.id   AF-M2RVY7-F1
#
_cell.length_a   1.000
_cell.length_b   1.000
_cell.length_c   1.000
_cell.angle_alpha   90.00
_cell.angle_beta   90.00
_cell.angle_gamma   90.00
#
_symmetry.space_group_name_H-M   'P 1'
#
loop_
_entity.id
_entity.type
_entity.pdbx_description
1 polymer ?
#
loop_
_entity_poly.entity_id
_entity_poly.type
_entity_poly.pdbx_seq_one_letter_code
_entity_poly.pdbx_strand_id
1 'polypeptide(L)'
;MFCCSVCYEEYTYKETFINECGHRFCIKCWRENIIQQIQSDWHQVHCMEQGCNCVVKIEDIMTHCLIQDICMLNMYCERLTFKTFEDNICECPKCRCEMITFEKEYKTT
;
A
#
# COMPACT_ATOMS: atom_id res chain seq x y z
N MET A 1 -14.34 19.53 -10.98
CA MET A 1 -13.27 19.20 -11.94
C MET A 1 -11.96 19.30 -11.20
N PHE A 2 -10.96 18.50 -11.55
CA PHE A 2 -9.67 18.41 -10.87
C PHE A 2 -8.55 18.32 -11.91
N CYS A 3 -7.50 19.13 -11.78
CA CYS A 3 -6.32 19.05 -12.63
C CYS A 3 -5.24 18.23 -11.90
N CYS A 4 -4.77 17.15 -12.53
CA CYS A 4 -3.76 16.27 -11.94
C CYS A 4 -2.38 16.91 -12.01
N SER A 5 -1.67 17.02 -10.88
CA SER A 5 -0.32 17.62 -10.84
C SER A 5 0.77 16.73 -11.46
N VAL A 6 0.47 15.47 -11.79
CA VAL A 6 1.44 14.54 -12.40
C VAL A 6 1.39 14.59 -13.92
N CYS A 7 0.21 14.42 -14.52
CA CYS A 7 0.04 14.44 -15.98
C CYS A 7 -0.49 15.76 -16.55
N TYR A 8 -0.88 16.71 -15.69
CA TYR A 8 -1.43 18.02 -16.07
C TYR A 8 -2.73 17.97 -16.90
N GLU A 9 -3.44 16.84 -16.88
CA GLU A 9 -4.75 16.68 -17.52
C GLU A 9 -5.91 16.93 -16.54
N GLU A 10 -7.07 17.30 -17.08
CA GLU A 10 -8.30 17.52 -16.31
C GLU A 10 -9.14 16.24 -16.19
N TYR A 11 -9.66 16.01 -14.98
CA TYR A 11 -10.46 14.85 -14.63
C TYR A 11 -11.69 15.24 -13.81
N THR A 12 -12.74 14.42 -13.86
CA THR A 12 -13.82 14.50 -12.88
C THR A 12 -13.36 13.95 -11.53
N TYR A 13 -14.02 14.34 -10.44
CA TYR A 13 -13.66 13.81 -9.11
C TYR A 13 -13.82 12.28 -9.02
N LYS A 14 -14.65 11.66 -9.86
CA LYS A 14 -14.83 10.21 -9.92
C LYS A 14 -13.65 9.48 -10.56
N GLU A 15 -12.86 10.17 -11.37
CA GLU A 15 -11.67 9.64 -12.06
C GLU A 15 -10.39 9.88 -11.26
N THR A 16 -10.53 10.21 -9.97
CA THR A 16 -9.42 10.56 -9.09
C THR A 16 -9.55 9.83 -7.76
N PHE A 17 -8.43 9.61 -7.10
CA PHE A 17 -8.35 8.98 -5.79
C PHE A 17 -7.55 9.88 -4.83
N ILE A 18 -8.05 10.02 -3.60
CA ILE A 18 -7.35 10.68 -2.48
C ILE A 18 -6.82 9.59 -1.57
N ASN A 19 -5.50 9.59 -1.33
CA ASN A 19 -4.92 8.75 -0.29
C ASN A 19 -5.18 9.37 1.09
N GLU A 20 -5.02 8.60 2.18
CA GLU A 20 -5.26 9.08 3.55
C GLU A 20 -4.45 10.33 3.94
N CYS A 21 -3.30 10.57 3.30
CA CYS A 21 -2.51 11.80 3.47
C CYS A 21 -3.17 13.07 2.88
N GLY A 22 -4.29 12.95 2.17
CA GLY A 22 -5.02 14.05 1.55
C GLY A 22 -4.58 14.39 0.12
N HIS A 23 -3.48 13.82 -0.38
CA HIS A 23 -3.04 14.03 -1.75
C HIS A 23 -3.96 13.33 -2.75
N ARG A 24 -4.43 14.10 -3.73
CA ARG A 24 -5.33 13.66 -4.80
C ARG A 24 -4.58 13.56 -6.10
N PHE A 25 -4.80 12.49 -6.85
CA PHE A 25 -4.34 12.37 -8.24
C PHE A 25 -5.34 11.60 -9.08
N CYS A 26 -5.19 11.64 -10.42
CA CYS A 26 -6.03 10.84 -11.29
C CYS A 26 -5.74 9.33 -11.12
N ILE A 27 -6.74 8.49 -11.36
CA ILE A 27 -6.63 7.03 -11.23
C ILE A 27 -5.53 6.48 -12.14
N LYS A 28 -5.33 7.07 -13.32
CA LYS A 28 -4.29 6.65 -14.27
C LYS A 28 -2.88 6.80 -13.68
N CYS A 29 -2.56 7.99 -13.14
CA CYS A 29 -1.25 8.22 -12.51
C CYS A 29 -1.06 7.34 -11.26
N TRP A 30 -2.13 7.11 -10.48
CA TRP A 30 -2.06 6.16 -9.36
C TRP A 30 -1.67 4.75 -9.81
N ARG A 31 -2.32 4.24 -10.86
CA ARG A 31 -2.01 2.91 -11.43
C ARG A 31 -0.57 2.81 -11.88
N GLU A 32 -0.11 3.79 -12.65
CA GLU A 32 1.27 3.82 -13.17
C GLU A 32 2.29 3.85 -12.03
N ASN A 33 2.09 4.70 -11.03
CA ASN A 33 2.96 4.78 -9.85
C ASN A 33 2.96 3.47 -9.04
N ILE A 34 1.79 2.89 -8.77
CA ILE A 34 1.67 1.63 -8.03
C ILE A 34 2.42 0.51 -8.75
N ILE A 35 2.22 0.36 -10.07
CA ILE A 35 2.90 -0.66 -10.87
C ILE A 35 4.41 -0.47 -10.82
N GLN A 36 4.90 0.77 -10.98
CA GLN A 36 6.33 1.06 -10.92
C GLN A 36 6.96 0.70 -9.57
N GLN A 37 6.29 1.04 -8.47
CA GLN A 37 6.79 0.71 -7.12
C GLN A 37 6.78 -0.79 -6.86
N ILE A 38 5.67 -1.49 -7.17
CA ILE A 38 5.58 -2.94 -7.01
C ILE A 38 6.67 -3.66 -7.82
N GLN A 39 6.90 -3.25 -9.07
CA GLN A 39 7.92 -3.86 -9.92
C GLN A 39 9.35 -3.57 -9.45
N SER A 40 9.56 -2.52 -8.66
CA SER A 40 10.89 -2.17 -8.15
C SER A 40 11.31 -3.10 -7.02
N ASP A 41 10.43 -3.34 -6.04
CA ASP A 41 10.82 -4.04 -4.82
C ASP A 41 9.73 -4.92 -4.17
N TRP A 42 8.51 -4.95 -4.72
CA TRP A 42 7.35 -5.66 -4.17
C TRP A 42 7.02 -5.28 -2.71
N HIS A 43 7.39 -4.07 -2.27
CA HIS A 43 7.04 -3.54 -0.95
C HIS A 43 5.79 -2.67 -0.95
N GLN A 44 5.43 -2.17 0.23
CA GLN A 44 4.37 -1.20 0.43
C GLN A 44 4.53 -0.04 -0.57
N VAL A 45 3.44 0.24 -1.29
CA VAL A 45 3.40 1.39 -2.20
C VAL A 45 3.16 2.66 -1.40
N HIS A 46 3.91 3.71 -1.71
CA HIS A 46 3.78 5.03 -1.12
C HIS A 46 3.12 6.03 -2.07
N CYS A 47 2.57 7.08 -1.47
CA CYS A 47 2.08 8.26 -2.18
C CYS A 47 3.17 8.85 -3.09
N MET A 48 2.79 9.27 -4.30
CA MET A 48 3.72 9.84 -5.28
C MET A 48 4.02 11.34 -5.09
N GLU A 49 3.42 11.98 -4.07
CA GLU A 49 3.78 13.36 -3.72
C GLU A 49 5.20 13.41 -3.13
N GLN A 50 5.98 14.42 -3.53
CA GLN A 50 7.36 14.50 -3.10
C GLN A 50 7.47 14.71 -1.59
N GLY A 51 8.24 13.85 -0.91
CA GLY A 51 8.42 13.92 0.54
C GLY A 51 7.26 13.35 1.37
N CYS A 52 6.25 12.77 0.72
CA CYS A 52 5.17 12.07 1.41
C CYS A 52 5.50 10.59 1.59
N ASN A 53 5.64 10.13 2.83
CA ASN A 53 5.92 8.72 3.14
C ASN A 53 4.66 7.89 3.43
N CYS A 54 3.47 8.46 3.22
CA CYS A 54 2.21 7.78 3.51
C CYS A 54 1.99 6.60 2.56
N VAL A 55 1.71 5.43 3.13
CA VAL A 55 1.43 4.18 2.41
C VAL A 55 0.04 4.24 1.76
N VAL A 56 -0.09 3.66 0.58
CA VAL A 56 -1.39 3.41 -0.05
C VAL A 56 -1.90 2.07 0.47
N LYS A 57 -3.02 2.12 1.19
CA LYS A 57 -3.64 0.94 1.80
C LYS A 57 -4.08 -0.07 0.76
N ILE A 58 -3.92 -1.36 1.06
CA ILE A 58 -4.33 -2.43 0.15
C ILE A 58 -5.84 -2.41 -0.09
N GLU A 59 -6.61 -2.02 0.92
CA GLU A 59 -8.07 -1.84 0.83
C GLU A 59 -8.45 -0.78 -0.19
N ASP A 60 -7.69 0.32 -0.26
CA ASP A 60 -7.91 1.40 -1.23
C ASP A 60 -7.51 0.95 -2.64
N ILE A 61 -6.39 0.23 -2.78
CA ILE A 61 -5.94 -0.35 -4.05
C ILE A 61 -7.03 -1.27 -4.64
N MET A 62 -7.63 -2.12 -3.81
CA MET A 62 -8.71 -3.02 -4.20
C MET A 62 -10.00 -2.26 -4.51
N THR A 63 -10.43 -1.37 -3.61
CA THR A 63 -11.69 -0.63 -3.72
C THR A 63 -11.73 0.29 -4.95
N HIS A 64 -10.60 0.90 -5.31
CA HIS A 64 -10.49 1.81 -6.43
C HIS A 64 -9.93 1.15 -7.71
N CYS A 65 -9.74 -0.17 -7.72
CA CYS A 65 -9.19 -0.91 -8.84
C CYS A 65 -7.89 -0.28 -9.38
N LEU A 66 -6.96 0.03 -8.47
CA LEU A 66 -5.67 0.66 -8.80
C LEU A 66 -4.63 -0.35 -9.29
N ILE A 67 -4.90 -1.65 -9.17
CA ILE A 67 -4.21 -2.73 -9.88
C ILE A 67 -5.28 -3.50 -10.64
N GLN A 68 -5.16 -3.57 -11.97
CA GLN A 68 -6.14 -4.25 -12.83
C GLN A 68 -5.74 -5.69 -13.16
N ASP A 69 -4.45 -5.98 -13.15
CA ASP A 69 -3.92 -7.33 -13.33
C ASP A 69 -4.11 -8.14 -12.04
N ILE A 70 -4.99 -9.13 -12.09
CA ILE A 70 -5.32 -9.97 -10.93
C ILE A 70 -4.14 -10.83 -10.47
N CYS A 71 -3.27 -11.25 -11.37
CA CYS A 71 -2.07 -12.02 -11.03
C CYS A 71 -1.09 -11.12 -10.26
N MET A 72 -0.87 -9.90 -10.74
CA MET A 72 -0.04 -8.91 -10.03
C MET A 72 -0.62 -8.56 -8.66
N LEU A 73 -1.94 -8.34 -8.57
CA LEU A 73 -2.61 -8.06 -7.30
C LEU A 73 -2.43 -9.20 -6.31
N ASN A 74 -2.63 -10.46 -6.74
CA ASN A 74 -2.47 -11.62 -5.88
C ASN A 74 -1.02 -11.75 -5.38
N MET A 75 -0.04 -11.64 -6.29
CA MET A 75 1.38 -11.69 -5.92
C MET A 75 1.74 -10.59 -4.92
N TYR A 76 1.22 -9.38 -5.12
CA TYR A 76 1.46 -8.26 -4.21
C TYR A 76 0.85 -8.50 -2.83
N CYS A 77 -0.39 -8.97 -2.75
CA CYS A 77 -1.06 -9.33 -1.49
C CYS A 77 -0.32 -10.44 -0.73
N GLU A 78 0.12 -11.48 -1.44
CA GLU A 78 0.92 -12.56 -0.86
C GLU A 78 2.22 -12.02 -0.27
N ARG A 79 2.97 -11.20 -1.03
CA ARG A 79 4.23 -10.61 -0.58
C ARG A 79 4.08 -9.73 0.66
N LEU A 80 3.06 -8.88 0.71
CA LEU A 80 2.77 -8.07 1.90
C LEU A 80 2.44 -8.94 3.10
N THR A 81 1.68 -10.03 2.89
CA THR A 81 1.30 -10.97 3.94
C THR A 81 2.53 -11.71 4.48
N PHE A 82 3.37 -12.27 3.60
CA PHE A 82 4.61 -12.94 3.99
C PHE A 82 5.55 -12.02 4.75
N LYS A 83 5.76 -10.80 4.27
CA LYS A 83 6.59 -9.81 4.98
C LYS A 83 6.03 -9.48 6.35
N THR A 84 4.71 -9.32 6.46
CA THR A 84 4.04 -9.14 7.75
C THR A 84 4.34 -10.32 8.68
N PHE A 85 4.29 -11.56 8.19
CA PHE A 85 4.65 -12.71 9.02
C PHE A 85 6.13 -12.69 9.42
N GLU A 86 7.06 -12.48 8.50
CA GLU A 86 8.50 -12.41 8.79
C GLU A 86 8.83 -11.37 9.86
N ASP A 87 8.27 -10.16 9.74
CA ASP A 87 8.46 -9.08 10.72
C ASP A 87 7.85 -9.40 12.10
N ASN A 88 6.91 -10.35 12.16
CA ASN A 88 6.21 -10.78 13.38
C ASN A 88 6.70 -12.13 13.93
N ILE A 89 7.77 -12.71 13.38
CA ILE A 89 8.40 -13.90 13.96
C ILE A 89 9.32 -13.45 15.11
N CYS A 90 9.10 -14.02 16.30
CA CYS A 90 10.00 -13.87 17.43
C CYS A 90 10.36 -15.23 18.03
N GLU A 91 11.46 -15.29 18.79
CA GLU A 91 11.85 -16.50 19.50
C GLU A 91 11.30 -16.50 20.94
N CYS A 92 10.74 -17.63 21.36
CA CYS A 92 10.41 -17.85 22.76
C CYS A 92 11.69 -17.87 23.61
N PRO A 93 11.84 -17.00 24.63
CA PRO A 93 13.08 -16.92 25.42
C PRO A 93 13.37 -18.16 26.28
N LYS A 94 12.38 -19.06 26.47
CA LYS A 94 12.50 -20.26 27.30
C LYS A 94 13.02 -21.48 26.54
N CYS A 95 12.50 -21.73 25.35
CA CYS A 95 12.81 -22.93 24.56
C CYS A 95 13.35 -22.63 23.16
N ARG A 96 13.48 -21.35 22.78
CA ARG A 96 13.95 -20.90 21.46
C ARG A 96 13.14 -21.44 20.28
N CYS A 97 11.85 -21.70 20.48
CA CYS A 97 10.95 -21.99 19.37
C CYS A 97 10.51 -20.68 18.69
N GLU A 98 10.35 -20.71 17.36
CA GLU A 98 9.77 -19.62 16.58
C GLU A 98 8.27 -19.47 16.90
N MET A 99 7.83 -18.23 17.10
CA MET A 99 6.46 -17.86 17.44
C MET A 99 6.04 -16.66 16.57
N ILE A 100 4.78 -16.61 16.14
CA ILE A 100 4.21 -15.44 15.47
C ILE A 100 3.53 -14.57 16.53
N THR A 101 3.95 -13.31 16.67
CA THR A 101 3.29 -12.34 17.54
C THR A 101 2.29 -11.52 16.75
N PHE A 102 1.05 -11.46 17.23
CA PHE A 102 0.09 -10.47 16.77
C PHE A 102 0.03 -9.42 17.87
N GLU A 103 0.79 -8.34 17.76
CA GLU A 103 0.77 -7.27 18.76
C GLU A 103 -0.67 -6.75 18.93
N LYS A 104 -1.34 -7.17 20.00
CA LYS A 104 -2.40 -6.38 20.62
C LYS A 104 -1.71 -5.60 21.72
N GLU A 105 -1.43 -4.33 21.49
CA GLU A 105 -1.09 -3.38 22.55
C GLU A 105 -2.26 -3.33 23.56
N TYR A 106 -2.29 -4.24 24.53
CA TYR A 106 -3.00 -3.99 25.77
C TYR A 106 -2.07 -3.13 26.63
N LYS A 107 -2.16 -1.81 26.44
CA LYS A 107 -1.73 -0.86 27.46
C LYS A 107 -2.62 -1.08 28.69
N THR A 108 -2.20 -1.94 29.60
CA THR A 108 -2.69 -1.93 30.97
C THR A 108 -1.96 -0.82 31.72
N THR A 109 -2.68 0.28 31.88
CA THR A 109 -2.46 1.35 32.86
C THR A 109 -2.24 0.82 34.27
#